data_AF-A0A7K3L0L6-F1
#
_entry.id   AF-A0A7K3L0L6-F1
#
_cell.length_a   1.000
_cell.length_b   1.000
_cell.length_c   1.000
_cell.angle_alpha   90.00
_cell.angle_beta   90.00
_cell.angle_gamma   90.00
#
_symmetry.space_group_name_H-M   'P 1'
#
loop_
_entity.id
_entity.type
_entity.pdbx_description
1 polymer ?
#
loop_
_entity_poly.entity_id
_entity_poly.type
_entity_poly.pdbx_seq_one_letter_code
_entity_poly.pdbx_strand_id
1 'polypeptide(L)'
;MDIADLTYNADGLIPCIVQDADDGAVLMMAWMSAASIALTLERGETVFWSRSRRELWHKGATSGNVQRLVDLRYDCDADTLLALVHPAGPACHTGERTCFYRSLLEG
;
A
#
# COMPACT_ATOMS: atom_id res chain seq x y z
N MET A 1 4.47 7.18 -18.19
CA MET A 1 3.48 7.78 -17.29
C MET A 1 4.25 8.25 -16.08
N ASP A 2 4.15 9.54 -15.78
CA ASP A 2 4.76 10.15 -14.60
C ASP A 2 3.80 10.10 -13.42
N ILE A 3 4.31 10.29 -12.19
CA ILE A 3 3.47 10.33 -10.98
C ILE A 3 2.36 11.40 -11.11
N ALA A 4 2.64 12.50 -11.82
CA ALA A 4 1.70 13.58 -12.05
C ALA A 4 0.52 13.22 -12.97
N ASP A 5 0.64 12.14 -13.75
CA ASP A 5 -0.40 11.69 -14.69
C ASP A 5 -1.46 10.80 -14.01
N LEU A 6 -1.24 10.40 -12.75
CA LEU A 6 -2.18 9.56 -12.00
C LEU A 6 -3.45 10.34 -11.61
N THR A 7 -4.57 9.63 -11.54
CA THR A 7 -5.86 10.19 -11.15
C THR A 7 -6.00 10.15 -9.63
N TYR A 8 -5.86 11.32 -9.01
CA TYR A 8 -6.06 11.50 -7.57
C TYR A 8 -7.50 11.92 -7.25
N ASN A 9 -8.00 11.51 -6.09
CA ASN A 9 -9.27 12.02 -5.56
C ASN A 9 -9.16 13.50 -5.13
N ALA A 10 -10.27 14.06 -4.64
CA ALA A 10 -10.34 15.47 -4.21
C ALA A 10 -9.38 15.83 -3.05
N ASP A 11 -8.90 14.84 -2.28
CA ASP A 11 -7.92 15.02 -1.21
C ASP A 11 -6.46 14.90 -1.71
N GLY A 12 -6.25 14.70 -3.01
CA GLY A 12 -4.92 14.45 -3.59
C GLY A 12 -4.39 13.04 -3.29
N LEU A 13 -5.28 12.07 -3.09
CA LEU A 13 -4.94 10.69 -2.71
C LEU A 13 -5.41 9.68 -3.76
N ILE A 14 -4.64 8.60 -3.92
CA ILE A 14 -4.94 7.45 -4.76
C ILE A 14 -4.96 6.17 -3.89
N PRO A 15 -5.95 5.28 -4.07
CA PRO A 15 -5.95 3.98 -3.40
C PRO A 15 -4.79 3.09 -3.90
N CYS A 16 -4.14 2.38 -2.98
CA CYS A 16 -3.11 1.39 -3.30
C CYS A 16 -3.46 0.06 -2.64
N ILE A 17 -3.69 -0.95 -3.47
CA ILE A 17 -3.84 -2.34 -3.06
C ILE A 17 -2.45 -2.92 -2.90
N VAL A 18 -2.18 -3.53 -1.75
CA VAL A 18 -0.92 -4.22 -1.49
C VAL A 18 -1.18 -5.72 -1.60
N GLN A 19 -0.43 -6.37 -2.48
CA GLN A 19 -0.54 -7.80 -2.74
C GLN A 19 0.83 -8.46 -2.54
N ASP A 20 0.82 -9.64 -1.92
CA ASP A 20 2.02 -10.46 -1.79
C ASP A 20 2.44 -10.96 -3.19
N ALA A 21 3.70 -10.72 -3.54
CA ALA A 21 4.24 -11.07 -4.86
C ALA A 21 4.39 -12.59 -5.05
N ASP A 22 4.47 -13.37 -3.97
CA ASP A 22 4.74 -14.81 -4.03
C ASP A 22 3.47 -15.64 -4.24
N ASP A 23 2.37 -15.30 -3.55
CA ASP A 23 1.13 -16.09 -3.58
C ASP A 23 -0.11 -15.31 -4.05
N GLY A 24 0.02 -14.02 -4.33
CA GLY A 24 -1.08 -13.19 -4.80
C GLY A 24 -2.11 -12.83 -3.71
N ALA A 25 -1.84 -13.10 -2.43
CA ALA A 25 -2.74 -12.71 -1.36
C ALA A 25 -2.83 -11.18 -1.25
N VAL A 26 -4.05 -10.63 -1.19
CA VAL A 26 -4.25 -9.21 -0.87
C VAL A 26 -3.95 -9.00 0.61
N LEU A 27 -2.95 -8.17 0.91
CA LEU A 27 -2.45 -7.94 2.26
C LEU A 27 -3.17 -6.78 2.94
N MET A 28 -3.36 -5.67 2.22
CA MET A 28 -4.02 -4.47 2.74
C MET A 28 -4.37 -3.50 1.62
N MET A 29 -5.15 -2.48 1.96
CA MET A 29 -5.32 -1.28 1.13
C MET A 29 -4.92 -0.06 1.97
N ALA A 30 -4.17 0.86 1.37
CA ALA A 30 -3.83 2.14 1.98
C ALA A 30 -3.87 3.26 0.94
N TRP A 31 -3.90 4.51 1.42
CA TRP A 31 -3.88 5.69 0.58
C TRP A 31 -2.45 6.13 0.29
N MET A 32 -2.20 6.59 -0.92
CA MET A 32 -0.94 7.23 -1.30
C MET A 32 -1.21 8.64 -1.80
N SER A 33 -0.36 9.59 -1.44
CA SER A 33 -0.20 10.87 -2.13
C SER A 33 0.97 10.79 -3.11
N ALA A 34 1.09 11.76 -4.04
CA ALA A 34 2.23 11.87 -4.95
C ALA A 34 3.60 11.78 -4.22
N ALA A 35 3.73 12.44 -3.06
CA ALA A 35 4.94 12.39 -2.24
C ALA A 35 5.22 10.98 -1.68
N SER A 36 4.19 10.25 -1.25
CA SER A 36 4.35 8.89 -0.74
C SER A 36 4.72 7.89 -1.85
N ILE A 37 4.24 8.11 -3.08
CA ILE A 37 4.60 7.32 -4.27
C ILE A 37 6.09 7.53 -4.59
N ALA A 38 6.52 8.79 -4.67
CA ALA A 38 7.91 9.14 -4.93
C ALA A 38 8.85 8.48 -3.89
N LEU A 39 8.51 8.59 -2.60
CA LEU A 39 9.29 7.95 -1.54
C LEU A 39 9.26 6.42 -1.61
N THR A 40 8.15 5.82 -2.04
CA THR A 40 8.05 4.37 -2.21
C THR A 40 9.00 3.88 -3.31
N LEU A 41 9.03 4.57 -4.45
CA LEU A 41 9.93 4.27 -5.56
C LEU A 41 11.40 4.52 -5.20
N GLU A 42 11.69 5.60 -4.46
CA GLU A 42 13.04 5.93 -3.98
C GLU A 42 13.58 4.86 -3.00
N ARG A 43 12.73 4.41 -2.06
CA ARG A 43 13.15 3.50 -0.98
C ARG A 43 13.11 2.03 -1.37
N GLY A 44 12.31 1.67 -2.37
CA GLY A 44 11.99 0.27 -2.66
C GLY A 44 11.14 -0.39 -1.55
N GLU A 45 10.46 0.41 -0.74
CA GLU A 45 9.58 -0.04 0.35
C GLU A 45 8.34 0.84 0.41
N THR A 46 7.18 0.28 0.75
CA THR A 46 5.92 1.03 0.71
C THR A 46 5.85 2.14 1.77
N VAL A 47 5.60 3.35 1.31
CA VAL A 47 5.29 4.54 2.10
C VAL A 47 3.88 5.01 1.72
N PHE A 48 3.03 5.23 2.71
CA PHE A 48 1.63 5.62 2.52
C PHE A 48 1.35 7.01 3.08
N TRP A 49 0.16 7.52 2.82
CA TRP A 49 -0.42 8.68 3.51
C TRP A 49 -1.45 8.23 4.54
N SER A 50 -1.19 8.53 5.81
CA SER A 50 -2.15 8.27 6.88
C SER A 50 -3.17 9.40 6.93
N ARG A 51 -4.43 9.13 6.55
CA ARG A 51 -5.51 10.14 6.60
C ARG A 51 -5.80 10.63 8.02
N SER A 52 -5.73 9.74 9.01
CA SER A 52 -6.02 10.09 10.41
C SER A 52 -4.91 10.92 11.05
N ARG A 53 -3.65 10.62 10.72
CA ARG A 53 -2.48 11.35 11.25
C ARG A 53 -2.08 12.54 10.37
N ARG A 54 -2.57 12.59 9.13
CA ARG A 54 -2.25 13.60 8.12
C ARG A 54 -0.75 13.71 7.87
N GLU A 55 -0.09 12.55 7.76
CA GLU A 55 1.35 12.45 7.59
C GLU A 55 1.74 11.26 6.70
N LEU A 56 2.99 11.29 6.22
CA LEU A 56 3.61 10.15 5.56
C LEU A 56 3.88 9.03 6.56
N TRP A 57 3.57 7.80 6.18
CA TRP A 57 3.73 6.63 7.02
C TRP A 57 4.49 5.54 6.27
N HIS A 58 5.74 5.30 6.69
CA HIS A 58 6.53 4.19 6.20
C HIS A 58 6.07 2.89 6.88
N LYS A 59 5.49 1.99 6.09
CA LYS A 59 4.91 0.74 6.60
C LYS A 59 6.00 -0.10 7.25
N GLY A 60 5.79 -0.44 8.51
CA GLY A 60 6.74 -1.27 9.27
C GLY A 60 7.92 -0.52 9.88
N ALA A 61 8.04 0.81 9.71
CA ALA A 61 9.16 1.58 10.25
C ALA A 61 9.37 1.40 11.77
N THR A 62 8.28 1.19 12.53
CA THR A 62 8.34 0.92 13.97
C THR A 62 8.38 -0.56 14.30
N SER A 63 7.68 -1.41 13.55
CA SER A 63 7.52 -2.84 13.90
C SER A 63 8.53 -3.77 13.23
N GLY A 64 9.28 -3.30 12.23
CA GLY A 64 10.11 -4.14 11.36
C GLY A 64 9.35 -4.86 10.24
N ASN A 65 8.00 -4.85 10.26
CA ASN A 65 7.17 -5.50 9.24
C ASN A 65 7.04 -4.62 7.98
N VAL A 66 8.18 -4.32 7.37
CA VAL A 66 8.29 -3.57 6.12
C VAL A 66 7.74 -4.38 4.95
N GLN A 67 7.43 -3.70 3.86
CA GLN A 67 6.95 -4.31 2.62
C GLN A 67 7.89 -3.86 1.50
N ARG A 68 8.78 -4.76 1.07
CA ARG A 68 9.73 -4.48 0.00
C ARG A 68 8.99 -4.51 -1.33
N LEU A 69 9.05 -3.42 -2.08
CA LEU A 69 8.39 -3.27 -3.36
C LEU A 69 9.07 -4.15 -4.41
N VAL A 70 8.26 -4.91 -5.14
CA VAL A 70 8.66 -5.68 -6.33
C VAL A 70 8.21 -4.94 -7.59
N ASP A 71 6.97 -4.46 -7.59
CA ASP A 71 6.36 -3.73 -8.71
C ASP A 71 5.29 -2.76 -8.19
N LEU A 72 5.08 -1.66 -8.89
CA LEU A 72 4.01 -0.70 -8.62
C LEU A 72 3.25 -0.43 -9.91
N ARG A 73 2.09 -1.06 -10.05
CA ARG A 73 1.23 -0.95 -11.23
C ARG A 73 0.12 0.06 -10.99
N TYR A 74 -0.41 0.58 -12.08
CA TYR A 74 -1.65 1.35 -12.13
C TYR A 74 -2.67 0.59 -12.99
N ASP A 75 -3.95 0.82 -12.76
CA ASP A 75 -5.04 0.24 -13.56
C ASP A 75 -5.33 1.05 -14.84
N CYS A 76 -6.40 0.71 -15.56
CA CYS A 76 -6.61 1.18 -16.93
C CYS A 76 -6.96 2.68 -17.06
N ASP A 77 -7.49 3.29 -16.01
CA ASP A 77 -7.79 4.72 -15.89
C ASP A 77 -6.91 5.44 -14.85
N ALA A 78 -5.89 4.75 -14.36
CA ALA A 78 -4.83 5.26 -13.49
C ALA A 78 -5.35 5.88 -12.17
N ASP A 79 -6.48 5.39 -11.68
CA ASP A 79 -7.09 5.84 -10.42
C ASP A 79 -6.83 4.88 -9.24
N THR A 80 -6.19 3.74 -9.50
CA THR A 80 -5.83 2.77 -8.47
C THR A 80 -4.44 2.19 -8.71
N LEU A 81 -3.68 2.01 -7.63
CA LEU A 81 -2.38 1.35 -7.65
C LEU A 81 -2.46 -0.09 -7.12
N LEU A 82 -1.61 -0.95 -7.68
CA LEU A 82 -1.31 -2.29 -7.18
C LEU A 82 0.19 -2.40 -6.87
N ALA A 83 0.52 -2.44 -5.58
CA ALA A 83 1.87 -2.71 -5.10
C ALA A 83 2.06 -4.21 -4.89
N LEU A 84 2.92 -4.84 -5.69
CA LEU A 84 3.41 -6.18 -5.43
C LEU A 84 4.59 -6.09 -4.48
N VAL A 85 4.55 -6.84 -3.37
CA VAL A 85 5.56 -6.73 -2.31
C VAL A 85 5.99 -8.08 -1.76
N HIS A 86 7.20 -8.14 -1.20
CA HIS A 86 7.58 -9.19 -0.25
C HIS A 86 7.44 -8.63 1.18
N PRO A 87 6.46 -9.09 1.98
CA PRO A 87 6.29 -8.63 3.35
C PRO A 87 7.32 -9.27 4.30
N ALA A 88 7.94 -8.47 5.16
CA ALA A 88 8.89 -8.97 6.18
C ALA A 88 8.20 -9.57 7.43
N GLY A 89 6.88 -9.53 7.49
CA GLY A 89 6.06 -9.96 8.62
C GLY A 89 4.58 -9.65 8.36
N PRO A 90 3.71 -9.78 9.37
CA PRO A 90 2.28 -9.54 9.19
C PRO A 90 2.00 -8.10 8.73
N ALA A 91 1.10 -7.96 7.75
CA ALA A 91 0.68 -6.65 7.27
C ALA A 91 -0.21 -5.94 8.30
N CYS A 92 -1.02 -6.69 9.04
CA CYS A 92 -1.97 -6.15 10.00
C CYS A 92 -1.34 -5.88 11.37
N HIS A 93 -1.78 -4.80 12.02
CA HIS A 93 -1.33 -4.44 13.38
C HIS A 93 -1.85 -5.40 14.46
N THR A 94 -2.80 -6.28 14.14
CA THR A 94 -3.30 -7.32 15.06
C THR A 94 -2.40 -8.55 15.09
N GLY A 95 -1.37 -8.61 14.26
CA GLY A 95 -0.50 -9.78 14.08
C GLY A 95 -0.94 -10.71 12.95
N GLU A 96 -2.09 -10.45 12.33
CA GLU A 96 -2.59 -11.23 11.20
C GLU A 96 -1.83 -10.91 9.91
N ARG A 97 -1.66 -11.93 9.06
CA ARG A 97 -0.93 -11.79 7.79
C ARG A 97 -1.53 -10.71 6.90
N THR A 98 -2.85 -10.73 6.72
CA THR A 98 -3.62 -9.77 5.92
C THR A 98 -4.56 -8.96 6.83
N CYS A 99 -4.87 -7.73 6.44
CA CYS A 99 -5.96 -6.95 7.05
C CYS A 99 -7.34 -7.56 6.76
N PHE A 100 -7.47 -8.40 5.73
CA PHE A 100 -8.73 -9.02 5.29
C PHE A 100 -8.93 -10.42 5.91
N TYR A 101 -8.62 -10.59 7.19
CA TYR A 101 -8.70 -11.89 7.90
C TYR A 101 -10.08 -12.22 8.48
N ARG A 102 -11.07 -11.34 8.30
CA ARG A 102 -12.45 -11.56 8.76
C ARG A 102 -13.38 -11.63 7.56
N SER A 103 -14.35 -12.54 7.62
CA SER A 103 -15.35 -12.76 6.59
C SER A 103 -16.75 -12.43 7.13
N LEU A 104 -17.63 -11.91 6.29
CA LEU A 104 -19.05 -11.76 6.62
C LEU A 104 -19.83 -13.08 6.51
N LEU A 105 -19.21 -14.12 5.94
CA LEU A 105 -19.80 -15.45 5.79
C LEU A 105 -19.41 -16.39 6.93
N GLU A 106 -18.44 -16.00 7.77
CA GLU A 106 -17.94 -16.78 8.89
C GLU A 106 -18.28 -16.04 10.19
N GLY A 107 -18.96 -16.73 11.10
CA GLY A 107 -19.39 -16.20 12.41
C GLY A 107 -18.28 -16.26 13.45
#